data_AF-A0AAW7DIQ3-F1
#
_entry.id   AF-A0AAW7DIQ3-F1
#
_cell.length_a   1.000
_cell.length_b   1.000
_cell.length_c   1.000
_cell.angle_alpha   90.00
_cell.angle_beta   90.00
_cell.angle_gamma   90.00
#
_symmetry.space_group_name_H-M   'P 1'
#
loop_
_entity.id
_entity.type
_entity.pdbx_description
1 polymer ?
#
loop_
_entity_poly.entity_id
_entity_poly.type
_entity_poly.pdbx_seq_one_letter_code
_entity_poly.pdbx_strand_id
1 'polypeptide(L)'
;MGVTWKITKNKTLNQRMDLEVAVKVRELEFNGAEDVKSLRIDFKKKLDEIRQTNTYSADCLYEMTQRNPSSCEIWKKTPNGDFKYLMFTLTKSTEKFNPFNF
;
A
#
# COMPACT_ATOMS: atom_id res chain seq x y z
N MET A 1 -14.24 2.11 16.66
CA MET A 1 -14.81 1.71 15.36
C MET A 1 -13.62 1.52 14.45
N GLY A 2 -13.40 0.32 13.87
CA GLY A 2 -12.23 0.10 13.02
C GLY A 2 -12.32 0.92 11.74
N VAL A 3 -11.24 1.60 11.37
CA VAL A 3 -11.11 2.25 10.06
C VAL A 3 -10.76 1.18 9.02
N THR A 4 -11.47 1.17 7.89
CA THR A 4 -11.15 0.27 6.77
C THR A 4 -10.63 1.10 5.60
N TRP A 5 -9.52 0.67 5.01
CA TRP A 5 -8.93 1.34 3.85
C TRP A 5 -9.33 0.64 2.56
N LYS A 6 -10.23 1.25 1.80
CA LYS A 6 -10.62 0.72 0.48
C LYS A 6 -9.44 0.84 -0.48
N ILE A 7 -8.96 -0.29 -0.99
CA ILE A 7 -7.87 -0.35 -1.97
C ILE A 7 -8.42 -0.32 -3.39
N THR A 8 -7.94 0.63 -4.19
CA THR A 8 -8.15 0.68 -5.64
C THR A 8 -6.85 0.31 -6.33
N LYS A 9 -6.89 -0.71 -7.20
CA LYS A 9 -5.73 -1.13 -8.01
C LYS A 9 -5.71 -0.33 -9.30
N ASN A 10 -4.65 0.44 -9.53
CA ASN A 10 -4.50 1.30 -10.70
C ASN A 10 -3.68 0.65 -11.83
N LYS A 11 -2.92 -0.41 -11.53
CA LYS A 11 -2.03 -1.07 -12.49
C LYS A 11 -2.07 -2.59 -12.34
N THR A 12 -2.01 -3.30 -13.47
CA THR A 12 -1.78 -4.75 -13.51
C THR A 12 -0.38 -5.08 -12.99
N LEU A 13 -0.27 -6.14 -12.19
CA LEU A 13 0.95 -6.52 -11.48
C LEU A 13 1.41 -7.87 -12.01
N ASN A 14 2.58 -7.89 -12.64
CA ASN A 14 3.12 -9.09 -13.30
C ASN A 14 4.45 -9.53 -12.68
N GLN A 15 5.11 -8.65 -11.92
CA GLN A 15 6.38 -8.97 -11.29
C GLN A 15 6.14 -9.57 -9.91
N ARG A 16 6.94 -10.58 -9.53
CA ARG A 16 6.84 -11.24 -8.22
C ARG A 16 6.83 -10.24 -7.06
N MET A 17 7.75 -9.28 -7.06
CA MET A 17 7.83 -8.28 -6.00
C MET A 17 6.59 -7.38 -5.94
N ASP A 18 6.01 -7.04 -7.10
CA ASP A 18 4.76 -6.27 -7.15
C ASP A 18 3.60 -7.06 -6.52
N LEU A 19 3.57 -8.38 -6.70
CA LEU A 19 2.59 -9.27 -6.10
C LEU A 19 2.79 -9.41 -4.59
N GLU A 20 4.03 -9.53 -4.12
CA GLU A 20 4.34 -9.57 -2.68
C GLU A 20 3.95 -8.24 -2.00
N VAL A 21 4.22 -7.10 -2.63
CA VAL A 21 3.73 -5.79 -2.16
C VAL A 21 2.21 -5.75 -2.15
N ALA A 22 1.53 -6.27 -3.17
CA ALA A 22 0.07 -6.31 -3.21
C ALA A 22 -0.54 -7.06 -2.02
N VAL A 23 0.07 -8.17 -1.62
CA VAL A 23 -0.34 -8.93 -0.42
C VAL A 23 -0.18 -8.06 0.82
N LYS A 24 0.97 -7.39 0.98
CA LYS A 24 1.23 -6.49 2.10
C LYS A 24 0.29 -5.30 2.15
N VAL A 25 -0.07 -4.73 1.00
CA VAL A 25 -1.05 -3.64 0.91
C VAL A 25 -2.45 -4.12 1.33
N ARG A 26 -2.85 -5.35 0.97
CA ARG A 26 -4.12 -5.93 1.44
C ARG A 26 -4.15 -6.15 2.95
N GLU A 27 -3.03 -6.47 3.59
CA GLU A 27 -2.98 -6.56 5.06
C GLU A 27 -3.32 -5.20 5.72
N LEU A 28 -2.99 -4.08 5.06
CA LEU A 28 -3.27 -2.72 5.55
C LEU A 28 -4.74 -2.30 5.39
N GLU A 29 -5.52 -2.97 4.55
CA GLU A 29 -6.96 -2.71 4.41
C GLU A 29 -7.70 -2.89 5.74
N PHE A 30 -7.28 -3.90 6.50
CA PHE A 30 -7.94 -4.34 7.74
C PHE A 30 -7.13 -4.05 9.01
N ASN A 31 -5.80 -4.05 8.91
CA ASN A 31 -4.91 -3.87 10.07
C ASN A 31 -4.11 -2.56 10.02
N GLY A 32 -4.36 -1.71 9.03
CA GLY A 32 -3.66 -0.43 8.90
C GLY A 32 -4.09 0.57 9.95
N ALA A 33 -3.18 1.45 10.35
CA ALA A 33 -3.49 2.54 11.26
C ALA A 33 -4.60 3.48 10.72
N GLU A 34 -5.29 4.16 11.63
CA GLU A 34 -6.40 5.05 11.29
C GLU A 34 -5.97 6.33 10.57
N ASP A 35 -4.74 6.78 10.80
CA ASP A 35 -4.17 7.99 10.23
C ASP A 35 -3.13 7.67 9.15
N VAL A 36 -3.05 8.52 8.12
CA VAL A 36 -2.19 8.28 6.96
C VAL A 36 -0.70 8.24 7.33
N LYS A 37 -0.28 8.97 8.37
CA LYS A 37 1.12 9.02 8.79
C LYS A 37 1.55 7.69 9.39
N SER A 38 0.78 7.17 10.33
CA SER A 38 0.99 5.86 10.94
C SER A 38 0.83 4.74 9.91
N LEU A 39 -0.13 4.85 8.99
CA LEU A 39 -0.31 3.88 7.90
C LEU A 39 0.92 3.79 7.00
N ARG A 40 1.58 4.93 6.74
CA ARG A 40 2.85 4.97 5.99
C ARG A 40 3.96 4.24 6.74
N ILE A 41 4.02 4.35 8.06
CA ILE A 41 5.00 3.63 8.89
C ILE A 41 4.72 2.13 8.85
N ASP A 42 3.46 1.72 8.97
CA ASP A 42 3.06 0.31 8.89
C ASP A 42 3.37 -0.27 7.52
N PHE A 43 3.12 0.49 6.44
CA PHE A 43 3.49 0.09 5.10
C PHE A 43 4.99 -0.16 4.97
N LYS A 44 5.84 0.73 5.50
CA LYS A 44 7.29 0.52 5.49
C LYS A 44 7.71 -0.74 6.23
N LYS A 45 7.19 -0.97 7.44
CA LYS A 45 7.44 -2.20 8.20
C LYS A 45 7.03 -3.44 7.40
N LYS A 46 5.90 -3.37 6.70
CA LYS A 46 5.40 -4.46 5.85
C LYS A 46 6.27 -4.69 4.62
N LEU A 47 6.90 -3.65 4.06
CA LEU A 47 7.89 -3.79 2.99
C LEU A 47 9.18 -4.47 3.48
N ASP A 48 9.60 -4.23 4.72
CA ASP A 48 10.78 -4.89 5.31
C ASP A 48 10.57 -6.40 5.50
N GLU A 49 9.32 -6.85 5.64
CA GLU A 49 8.96 -8.28 5.69
C GLU A 49 9.12 -8.97 4.32
N ILE A 50 9.21 -8.22 3.21
CA ILE A 50 9.35 -8.79 1.86
C ILE A 50 10.79 -9.29 1.70
N ARG A 51 10.93 -10.60 1.47
CA ARG A 51 12.24 -11.24 1.35
C ARG A 51 13.04 -10.59 0.21
N GLN A 52 14.16 -9.98 0.56
CA GLN A 52 15.09 -9.41 -0.40
C GLN A 52 15.65 -10.53 -1.28
N THR A 53 15.32 -10.48 -2.56
CA THR A 53 15.85 -11.39 -3.58
C THR A 53 16.88 -10.69 -4.49
N ASN A 54 16.91 -9.36 -4.48
CA ASN A 54 17.78 -8.52 -5.31
C ASN A 54 18.51 -7.48 -4.45
N THR A 55 19.52 -6.81 -5.04
CA THR A 55 20.32 -5.73 -4.42
C THR A 55 19.49 -4.53 -3.96
N TYR A 56 18.29 -4.33 -4.52
CA TYR A 56 17.40 -3.24 -4.16
C TYR A 56 16.28 -3.73 -3.23
N SER A 57 16.22 -3.16 -2.03
CA SER A 57 15.16 -3.39 -1.05
C SER A 57 13.82 -2.88 -1.56
N ALA A 58 12.72 -3.54 -1.16
CA ALA A 58 11.38 -3.09 -1.51
C ALA A 58 11.11 -1.65 -1.01
N ASP A 59 11.60 -1.25 0.18
CA ASP A 59 11.48 0.12 0.69
C ASP A 59 12.15 1.18 -0.22
N CYS A 60 13.12 0.79 -1.05
CA CYS A 60 13.72 1.70 -2.03
C CYS A 60 12.88 1.85 -3.30
N LEU A 61 12.07 0.85 -3.62
CA LEU A 61 11.32 0.75 -4.88
C LEU A 61 9.83 1.07 -4.73
N TYR A 62 9.30 1.15 -3.51
CA TYR A 62 7.90 1.48 -3.28
C TYR A 62 7.77 2.59 -2.25
N GLU A 63 6.87 3.52 -2.50
CA GLU A 63 6.60 4.60 -1.56
C GLU A 63 5.11 4.86 -1.44
N MET A 64 4.65 4.99 -0.19
CA MET A 64 3.33 5.55 0.11
C MET A 64 3.45 7.07 0.30
N THR A 65 2.63 7.80 -0.44
CA THR A 65 2.51 9.25 -0.41
C THR A 65 1.11 9.66 0.05
N GLN A 66 1.02 10.73 0.82
CA GLN A 66 -0.27 11.26 1.26
C GLN A 66 -0.84 12.18 0.19
N ARG A 67 -2.05 11.90 -0.29
CA ARG A 67 -2.78 12.80 -1.19
C ARG A 67 -3.65 13.77 -0.40
N ASN A 68 -4.37 13.26 0.58
CA ASN A 68 -5.18 14.05 1.51
C ASN A 68 -5.33 13.30 2.87
N PRO A 69 -5.96 13.87 3.90
CA PRO A 69 -6.10 13.21 5.21
C PRO A 69 -6.84 11.87 5.19
N SER A 70 -7.62 11.61 4.15
CA SER A 70 -8.45 10.41 3.99
C SER A 70 -8.01 9.53 2.83
N SER A 71 -6.86 9.78 2.19
CA SER A 71 -6.36 8.95 1.10
C SER A 71 -4.86 9.04 0.91
N CYS A 72 -4.28 7.91 0.53
CA CYS A 72 -2.88 7.79 0.18
C CYS A 72 -2.69 6.98 -1.10
N GLU A 73 -1.52 7.16 -1.68
CA GLU A 73 -1.15 6.59 -2.96
C GLU A 73 0.14 5.81 -2.80
N ILE A 74 0.16 4.59 -3.34
CA ILE A 74 1.32 3.71 -3.31
C ILE A 74 1.91 3.68 -4.72
N TRP A 75 3.13 4.17 -4.81
CA TRP A 75 3.88 4.31 -6.03
C TRP A 75 4.99 3.29 -6.10
N LYS A 76 5.25 2.80 -7.31
CA LYS A 76 6.53 2.17 -7.63
C LYS A 76 7.50 3.24 -8.11
N LYS A 77 8.72 3.19 -7.62
CA LYS A 77 9.83 4.04 -8.01
C LYS A 77 10.75 3.36 -9.02
N THR A 78 11.49 4.17 -9.76
CA THR A 78 12.68 3.74 -10.46
C THR A 78 13.82 3.54 -9.44
N PRO A 79 14.90 2.81 -9.81
CA PRO A 79 16.08 2.71 -8.95
C PRO A 79 16.72 4.06 -8.58
N ASN A 80 16.46 5.10 -9.36
CA ASN A 80 16.95 6.46 -9.11
C ASN A 80 16.07 7.25 -8.11
N GLY A 81 14.93 6.68 -7.69
CA GLY A 81 14.01 7.30 -6.75
C GLY A 81 12.82 8.03 -7.39
N ASP A 82 12.77 8.15 -8.72
CA ASP A 82 11.67 8.79 -9.43
C ASP A 82 10.40 7.94 -9.41
N PHE A 83 9.22 8.58 -9.35
CA PHE A 83 7.96 7.86 -9.43
C PHE A 83 7.75 7.28 -10.83
N LYS A 84 7.71 5.94 -10.91
CA LYS A 84 7.53 5.22 -12.18
C LYS A 84 6.07 5.06 -12.54
N TYR A 85 5.24 4.57 -11.60
CA TYR A 85 3.79 4.47 -11.78
C TYR A 85 3.05 4.25 -10.46
N LEU A 86 1.79 4.71 -10.43
CA LEU A 86 0.86 4.50 -9.32
C LEU A 86 0.36 3.04 -9.34
N MET A 87 0.52 2.32 -8.23
CA MET A 87 0.07 0.94 -8.10
C MET A 87 -1.30 0.87 -7.45
N PHE A 88 -1.46 1.55 -6.32
CA PHE A 88 -2.67 1.49 -5.51
C PHE A 88 -3.05 2.87 -4.98
N THR A 89 -4.35 3.08 -4.80
CA THR A 89 -4.89 4.20 -4.03
C THR A 89 -5.68 3.62 -2.88
N LEU A 90 -5.35 4.03 -1.66
CA LEU A 90 -6.06 3.65 -0.46
C LEU A 90 -6.92 4.84 -0.05
N THR A 91 -8.22 4.62 0.09
CA THR A 91 -9.17 5.64 0.55
C THR A 91 -9.81 5.18 1.85
N LYS A 92 -9.79 6.07 2.84
CA LYS A 92 -10.41 5.83 4.13
C LYS A 92 -11.90 5.66 3.92
N SER A 93 -12.41 4.47 4.16
CA SER A 93 -13.85 4.21 4.18
C SER A 93 -14.36 4.35 5.60
N THR A 94 -15.42 5.13 5.77
CA THR A 94 -16.21 5.17 7.02
C THR A 94 -17.37 4.19 6.97
N GLU A 95 -17.55 3.47 5.86
CA GLU A 95 -18.59 2.46 5.74
C GLU A 95 -18.23 1.27 6.62
N LYS A 96 -19.20 0.83 7.44
CA LYS A 96 -19.06 -0.39 8.25
C LYS A 96 -18.81 -1.56 7.30
N PHE A 97 -17.75 -2.32 7.55
CA PHE A 97 -17.53 -3.61 6.90
C PHE A 97 -18.82 -4.46 7.02
N ASN A 98 -19.48 -4.69 5.89
CA ASN A 98 -20.65 -5.56 5.80
C ASN A 98 -20.23 -6.84 5.06
N PRO A 99 -20.02 -7.96 5.76
CA PRO A 99 -19.60 -9.22 5.12
C PRO A 99 -20.67 -9.85 4.21
N PHE A 100 -21.86 -9.22 4.07
CA PHE A 100 -22.99 -9.75 3.31
C PHE A 100 -23.37 -8.96 2.06
N ASN A 101 -22.62 -7.92 1.69
CA ASN A 101 -22.82 -7.24 0.41
C ASN A 101 -22.06 -7.99 -0.70
N PHE A 102 -22.76 -8.91 -1.38
CA PHE A 102 -22.35 -9.54 -2.63
C PHE A 102 -22.87 -8.76 -3.84
#